data_AF-A0A2V2EIB1-F1
#
_entry.id   AF-A0A2V2EIB1-F1
#
_cell.length_a   1.000
_cell.length_b   1.000
_cell.length_c   1.000
_cell.angle_alpha   90.00
_cell.angle_beta   90.00
_cell.angle_gamma   90.00
#
_symmetry.space_group_name_H-M   'P 1'
#
loop_
_entity.id
_entity.type
_entity.pdbx_description
1 polymer ?
#
loop_
_entity_poly.entity_id
_entity_poly.type
_entity_poly.pdbx_seq_one_letter_code
_entity_poly.pdbx_strand_id
1 'polypeptide(L)' 'MNPKRLKQIPYLISAEDQAELAYLRGYIARIDDALTRRIFELRYIDGCSWERVAERVGGGNTAEAVRKRHNRYLLRH' A
#
# COMPACT_ATOMS: atom_id res chain seq x y z
N MET A 1 22.27 24.59 17.13
CA MET A 1 21.73 23.87 15.95
C MET A 1 20.28 23.53 16.25
N ASN A 2 19.32 24.12 15.52
CA ASN A 2 17.89 24.06 15.85
C ASN A 2 17.27 22.72 15.40
N PRO A 3 16.74 21.88 16.31
CA PRO A 3 16.29 20.51 16.01
C PRO A 3 15.04 20.43 15.12
N LYS A 4 14.41 21.56 14.76
CA LYS A 4 13.16 21.58 13.99
C LYS A 4 13.32 21.48 12.47
N ARG A 5 14.53 21.33 11.92
CA ARG A 5 14.76 21.12 10.48
C ARG A 5 15.03 19.67 10.05
N LEU A 6 15.01 18.72 10.98
CA LEU A 6 15.23 17.29 10.69
C LEU A 6 13.98 16.53 10.20
N LYS A 7 12.82 17.19 10.12
CA LYS A 7 11.56 16.56 9.63
C LYS A 7 11.31 16.73 8.12
N GLN A 8 12.32 17.14 7.35
CA GLN A 8 12.17 17.41 5.90
C GLN A 8 13.13 16.61 5.00
N ILE A 9 13.82 15.58 5.51
CA ILE A 9 14.68 14.72 4.68
C ILE A 9 14.06 13.31 4.60
N PRO A 10 13.53 12.89 3.44
CA PRO A 10 12.86 11.60 3.25
C PRO A 10 13.86 10.47 2.96
N TYR A 11 14.96 10.36 3.71
CA TYR A 11 15.98 9.34 3.43
C TYR A 11 16.69 8.83 4.68
N LEU A 12 16.00 7.98 5.44
CA LEU A 12 16.60 6.87 6.17
C LEU A 12 15.57 5.74 6.16
N ILE A 13 15.18 5.31 4.96
CA ILE A 13 14.63 3.96 4.77
C ILE A 13 15.83 3.06 5.04
N SER A 14 15.90 2.49 6.24
CA SER A 14 16.98 1.62 6.66
C SER A 14 17.14 0.45 5.66
N ALA A 15 18.29 -0.23 5.65
CA ALA A 15 18.46 -1.39 4.77
C ALA A 15 17.38 -2.47 5.02
N GLU A 16 16.89 -2.55 6.27
CA GLU A 16 15.76 -3.37 6.68
C GLU A 16 14.46 -2.92 6.01
N ASP A 17 14.19 -1.61 5.98
CA ASP A 17 13.02 -1.05 5.32
C ASP A 17 13.05 -1.27 3.79
N GLN A 18 14.24 -1.24 3.15
CA GLN A 18 14.38 -1.56 1.72
C GLN A 18 14.09 -3.04 1.44
N ALA A 19 14.58 -3.94 2.29
CA ALA A 19 14.32 -5.37 2.16
C ALA A 19 12.83 -5.70 2.37
N GLU A 20 12.19 -5.06 3.36
CA GLU A 20 10.75 -5.20 3.61
C GLU A 20 9.93 -4.66 2.43
N LEU A 21 10.26 -3.47 1.91
CA LEU A 21 9.60 -2.92 0.72
C LEU A 21 9.79 -3.81 -0.52
N ALA A 22 10.96 -4.41 -0.70
CA ALA A 22 11.22 -5.34 -1.79
C ALA A 22 10.39 -6.62 -1.64
N TYR A 23 10.31 -7.17 -0.43
CA TYR A 23 9.46 -8.32 -0.12
C TYR A 23 7.98 -8.01 -0.40
N LEU A 24 7.47 -6.87 0.09
CA LEU A 24 6.09 -6.43 -0.15
C LEU A 24 5.81 -6.27 -1.64
N ARG A 25 6.69 -5.60 -2.39
CA ARG A 25 6.54 -5.46 -3.85
C ARG A 25 6.52 -6.81 -4.55
N GLY A 26 7.39 -7.75 -4.16
CA GLY A 26 7.43 -9.09 -4.72
C GLY A 26 6.20 -9.93 -4.37
N TYR A 27 5.63 -9.77 -3.17
CA TYR A 27 4.35 -10.37 -2.80
C TYR A 27 3.21 -9.80 -3.66
N ILE A 28 3.12 -8.47 -3.77
CA ILE A 28 2.08 -7.77 -4.53
C ILE A 28 2.17 -8.12 -6.02
N ALA A 29 3.36 -8.19 -6.60
CA ALA A 29 3.56 -8.52 -8.01
C ALA A 29 3.02 -9.91 -8.39
N ARG A 30 2.94 -10.85 -7.44
CA ARG A 30 2.41 -12.21 -7.64
C ARG A 30 0.88 -12.30 -7.53
N ILE A 31 0.19 -11.24 -7.11
CA ILE A 31 -1.27 -11.19 -7.09
C ILE A 31 -1.75 -11.14 -8.55
N ASP A 32 -2.45 -12.16 -9.03
CA ASP A 32 -2.91 -12.23 -10.43
C ASP A 32 -3.97 -11.18 -10.79
N ASP A 33 -4.95 -10.99 -9.89
CA ASP A 33 -6.05 -10.06 -10.11
C ASP A 33 -5.56 -8.61 -10.06
N ALA A 34 -5.56 -7.93 -11.22
CA ALA A 34 -4.98 -6.61 -11.38
C ALA A 34 -5.58 -5.55 -10.44
N LEU A 35 -6.88 -5.61 -10.17
CA LEU A 35 -7.54 -4.68 -9.26
C LEU A 35 -7.16 -4.97 -7.79
N THR A 36 -7.10 -6.23 -7.39
CA THR A 36 -6.58 -6.60 -6.05
C THR A 36 -5.12 -6.17 -5.91
N ARG A 37 -4.27 -6.42 -6.92
CA ARG A 37 -2.89 -5.94 -6.94
C ARG A 37 -2.81 -4.44 -6.71
N ARG A 38 -3.60 -3.67 -7.46
CA ARG A 38 -3.65 -2.20 -7.33
C ARG A 38 -4.11 -1.74 -5.94
N ILE A 39 -5.09 -2.43 -5.34
CA ILE A 39 -5.55 -2.14 -3.97
C ILE A 39 -4.41 -2.33 -2.97
N PHE A 40 -3.62 -3.40 -3.10
CA PHE A 40 -2.48 -3.67 -2.21
C PHE A 40 -1.35 -2.64 -2.42
N GLU A 41 -1.02 -2.26 -3.65
CA GLU A 41 -0.04 -1.20 -3.92
C GLU A 41 -0.43 0.11 -3.22
N LEU A 42 -1.67 0.56 -3.42
CA LEU A 42 -2.15 1.80 -2.83
C LEU A 42 -2.16 1.72 -1.29
N ARG A 43 -2.50 0.57 -0.73
CA ARG A 43 -2.61 0.38 0.72
C ARG A 43 -1.24 0.33 1.41
N TYR A 44 -0.29 -0.43 0.86
CA TYR A 44 0.96 -0.77 1.54
C TYR A 44 2.18 -0.01 1.00
N ILE A 45 2.22 0.33 -0.29
CA ILE A 45 3.33 1.08 -0.87
C ILE A 45 3.06 2.59 -0.77
N ASP A 46 1.84 3.02 -1.13
CA ASP A 46 1.47 4.44 -1.09
C ASP A 46 0.87 4.87 0.26
N GLY A 47 0.65 3.94 1.20
CA GLY A 47 0.15 4.24 2.55
C GLY A 47 -1.26 4.84 2.61
N CYS A 48 -2.10 4.63 1.59
CA CYS A 48 -3.43 5.24 1.51
C CYS A 48 -4.41 4.65 2.54
N SER A 49 -5.34 5.49 3.02
CA SER A 49 -6.53 5.02 3.76
C SER A 49 -7.50 4.29 2.81
N TRP A 50 -8.46 3.53 3.33
CA TRP A 50 -9.40 2.78 2.49
C TRP A 50 -10.28 3.67 1.60
N GLU A 51 -10.64 4.85 2.10
CA GLU A 51 -11.34 5.89 1.35
C GLU A 51 -10.49 6.35 0.17
N ARG A 52 -9.22 6.66 0.43
CA ARG A 52 -8.28 7.11 -0.61
C ARG A 52 -7.95 6.01 -1.61
N VAL A 53 -7.89 4.75 -1.17
CA VAL A 53 -7.76 3.60 -2.08
C VAL A 53 -8.97 3.52 -3.00
N ALA A 54 -10.20 3.61 -2.47
CA ALA A 54 -11.41 3.56 -3.27
C ALA A 54 -11.49 4.70 -4.29
N GLU A 55 -11.14 5.92 -3.89
CA GLU A 55 -11.05 7.09 -4.79
C GLU A 55 -10.02 6.88 -5.90
N ARG A 56 -8.80 6.41 -5.57
CA ARG A 56 -7.71 6.24 -6.55
C ARG A 56 -7.88 5.03 -7.45
N VAL A 57 -8.58 4.00 -6.99
CA VAL A 57 -9.04 2.88 -7.81
C VAL A 57 -10.12 3.36 -8.79
N GLY A 58 -11.02 4.24 -8.35
CA GLY A 58 -12.11 4.77 -9.17
C GLY A 58 -13.25 3.78 -9.40
N GLY A 59 -14.09 4.05 -10.40
CA GLY A 59 -15.18 3.14 -10.82
C GLY A 59 -16.34 3.02 -9.83
N GLY A 60 -16.56 4.00 -8.96
CA GLY A 60 -17.66 3.98 -7.99
C GLY A 60 -17.47 3.00 -6.82
N ASN A 61 -16.24 2.54 -6.58
CA ASN A 61 -15.93 1.69 -5.44
C ASN A 61 -16.09 2.44 -4.11
N THR A 62 -16.54 1.73 -3.08
CA THR A 62 -16.54 2.24 -1.70
C THR A 62 -15.35 1.70 -0.93
N ALA A 63 -14.94 2.41 0.13
CA ALA A 63 -13.89 1.97 1.07
C ALA A 63 -14.14 0.55 1.58
N GLU A 64 -15.40 0.24 1.90
CA GLU A 64 -15.80 -1.07 2.40
C GLU A 64 -15.70 -2.16 1.31
N ALA A 65 -16.07 -1.84 0.06
CA ALA A 65 -15.96 -2.80 -1.05
C ALA A 65 -14.50 -3.18 -1.34
N VAL A 66 -13.59 -2.20 -1.38
CA VAL A 66 -12.16 -2.46 -1.59
C VAL A 66 -11.54 -3.23 -0.42
N ARG A 67 -11.90 -2.89 0.83
CA ARG A 67 -11.46 -3.61 2.02
C ARG A 67 -11.94 -5.06 2.04
N LYS A 68 -13.20 -5.31 1.66
CA LYS A 68 -13.72 -6.68 1.54
C LYS A 68 -13.00 -7.47 0.45
N ARG A 69 -12.70 -6.88 -0.71
CA ARG A 69 -11.92 -7.54 -1.78
C ARG A 69 -10.53 -7.93 -1.28
N HIS A 70 -9.85 -6.99 -0.65
CA HIS A 70 -8.56 -7.22 0.01
C HIS A 70 -8.63 -8.39 1.02
N ASN A 71 -9.58 -8.35 1.96
CA ASN A 71 -9.69 -9.38 2.99
C ASN A 71 -10.01 -10.75 2.41
N ARG A 72 -10.85 -10.84 1.38
CA ARG A 72 -11.13 -12.11 0.70
C ARG A 72 -9.89 -12.69 0.02
N TYR A 73 -8.99 -11.85 -0.48
CA TYR A 73 -7.74 -12.32 -1.07
C TYR A 73 -6.84 -12.96 -0.01
N LEU A 74 -6.62 -12.25 1.11
CA LEU A 74 -5.83 -12.74 2.25
C LEU A 74 -6.42 -13.98 2.93
N LEU A 75 -7.73 -14.18 2.86
CA LEU A 75 -8.37 -15.39 3.40
C LEU A 75 -8.19 -16.61 2.49
N ARG A 76 -7.79 -16.43 1.23
CA ARG A 76 -7.71 -17.48 0.22
C ARG A 76 -6.27 -17.86 -0.16
N HIS A 77 -5.28 -17.05 0.22
CA HIS A 77 -3.87 -17.19 -0.14
C HIS A 77 -3.00 -16.82 1.06
#